data_AF-A0A1F9IR60-F1
#
_entry.id   AF-A0A1F9IR60-F1
#
_cell.length_a   1.000
_cell.length_b   1.000
_cell.length_c   1.000
_cell.angle_alpha   90.00
_cell.angle_beta   90.00
_cell.angle_gamma   90.00
#
_symmetry.space_group_name_H-M   'P 1'
#
loop_
_entity.id
_entity.type
_entity.pdbx_description
1 polymer ?
#
loop_
_entity_poly.entity_id
_entity_poly.type
_entity_poly.pdbx_seq_one_letter_code
_entity_poly.pdbx_strand_id
1 'polypeptide(L)'
;MRKIINASIIAVIFFVILNFIYCNLNEEVFNYEVNFIFSIPHLFTLKSVPLPLGFILILAFSLGVIFLAALQALPALFRTGAMKARDKKIKMLEKELEEARLHGDQDTLNGPPVDSLPPVNE
;
A
#
# COMPACT_ATOMS: atom_id res chain seq x y z
N MET A 1 -10.26 -0.61 10.87
CA MET A 1 -10.50 -0.15 12.26
C MET A 1 -9.21 0.36 12.92
N ARG A 2 -8.35 -0.49 13.49
CA ARG A 2 -7.14 -0.03 14.25
C ARG A 2 -6.23 0.95 13.49
N LYS A 3 -5.99 0.72 12.19
CA LYS A 3 -5.16 1.62 11.37
C LYS A 3 -5.76 3.02 11.19
N ILE A 4 -7.09 3.11 11.04
CA ILE A 4 -7.82 4.37 10.89
C ILE A 4 -7.82 5.13 12.22
N ILE A 5 -8.01 4.40 13.34
CA ILE A 5 -7.94 4.97 14.69
C ILE A 5 -6.55 5.53 14.96
N ASN A 6 -5.48 4.80 14.63
CA ASN A 6 -4.10 5.28 14.81
C ASN A 6 -3.80 6.52 13.93
N ALA A 7 -4.24 6.52 12.68
CA ALA A 7 -4.09 7.68 11.80
C ALA A 7 -4.87 8.90 12.33
N SER A 8 -6.08 8.69 12.85
CA SER A 8 -6.89 9.74 13.48
C SER A 8 -6.22 10.30 14.73
N ILE A 9 -5.66 9.46 15.59
CA ILE A 9 -4.93 9.89 16.80
C ILE A 9 -3.72 10.73 16.42
N ILE A 10 -2.93 10.28 15.44
CA ILE A 10 -1.77 11.04 14.93
C ILE A 10 -2.20 12.39 14.36
N ALA A 11 -3.28 12.43 13.57
CA ALA A 11 -3.80 13.67 13.01
C ALA A 11 -4.26 14.66 14.10
N VAL A 12 -4.93 14.17 15.15
CA VAL A 12 -5.34 15.00 16.30
C VAL A 12 -4.12 15.52 17.06
N ILE A 13 -3.10 14.69 17.30
CA ILE A 13 -1.86 15.12 17.97
C ILE A 13 -1.17 16.22 17.15
N PHE A 14 -1.01 16.03 15.84
CA PHE A 14 -0.43 17.06 14.98
C PHE A 14 -1.28 18.32 14.95
N PHE A 15 -2.61 18.20 14.92
CA PHE A 15 -3.50 19.34 14.97
C PHE A 15 -3.31 20.13 16.27
N VAL A 16 -3.22 19.47 17.42
CA VAL A 16 -2.97 20.12 18.72
C VAL A 16 -1.60 20.81 18.71
N ILE A 17 -0.56 20.17 18.17
CA ILE A 17 0.78 20.78 18.07
C ILE A 17 0.76 22.01 17.15
N LEU A 18 0.15 21.92 15.97
CA LEU A 18 0.02 23.06 15.05
C LEU A 18 -0.80 24.19 15.68
N ASN A 19 -1.88 23.87 16.39
CA ASN A 19 -2.72 24.86 17.06
C ASN A 19 -1.99 25.53 18.22
N PHE A 20 -1.18 24.76 18.97
CA PHE A 20 -0.31 25.28 20.01
C PHE A 20 0.73 26.23 19.42
N ILE A 21 1.38 25.86 18.31
CA ILE A 21 2.33 26.73 17.60
C ILE A 21 1.62 27.99 17.10
N TYR A 22 0.43 27.85 16.49
CA TYR A 22 -0.35 28.98 16.00
C TYR A 22 -0.73 29.96 17.11
N CYS A 23 -1.23 29.47 18.25
CA CYS A 23 -1.66 30.33 19.36
C CYS A 23 -0.49 30.95 20.13
N ASN A 24 0.72 30.38 20.05
CA ASN A 24 1.91 30.89 20.74
C ASN A 24 2.86 31.68 19.82
N LEU A 25 2.63 31.66 18.49
CA LEU A 25 3.39 32.50 17.58
C LEU A 25 2.87 33.94 17.64
N ASN A 26 3.80 34.88 17.70
CA ASN A 26 3.51 36.29 17.52
C ASN A 26 3.03 36.55 16.08
N GLU A 27 2.12 37.51 15.87
CA GLU A 27 1.63 37.87 14.52
C GLU A 27 2.78 38.24 13.56
N GLU A 28 3.84 38.85 14.09
CA GLU A 28 5.05 39.19 13.34
C GLU A 28 5.78 37.96 12.79
N VAL A 29 5.79 36.85 13.55
CA VAL A 29 6.44 35.60 13.13
C VAL A 29 5.59 34.87 12.11
N PHE A 30 4.26 34.94 12.24
CA PHE A 30 3.34 34.31 11.29
C PHE A 30 3.38 34.98 9.91
N ASN A 31 3.52 36.31 9.89
CA ASN A 31 3.65 37.11 8.68
C ASN A 31 5.09 37.22 8.17
N TYR A 32 6.05 36.51 8.79
CA TYR A 32 7.43 36.52 8.33
C TYR A 32 7.52 36.03 6.88
N GLU A 33 8.03 36.89 6.00
CA GLU A 33 8.13 36.60 4.58
C GLU A 33 9.28 35.64 4.28
N VAL A 34 8.94 34.46 3.77
CA VAL A 34 9.92 33.47 3.33
C VAL A 34 10.07 33.55 1.82
N ASN A 35 11.32 33.74 1.38
CA ASN A 35 11.69 33.73 -0.02
C ASN A 35 12.50 32.47 -0.34
N PHE A 36 12.02 31.65 -1.27
CA PHE A 36 12.75 30.50 -1.77
C PHE A 36 13.61 30.92 -2.96
N ILE A 37 14.93 30.71 -2.82
CA ILE A 37 15.90 31.03 -3.88
C ILE A 37 16.41 29.72 -4.44
N PHE A 38 16.05 29.42 -5.68
CA PHE A 38 16.56 28.28 -6.40
C PHE A 38 17.59 28.78 -7.42
N SER A 39 18.87 28.57 -7.11
CA SER A 39 19.98 29.03 -7.94
C SER A 39 20.77 27.85 -8.46
N ILE A 40 20.86 27.72 -9.79
CA ILE A 40 21.80 26.81 -10.44
C ILE A 40 22.95 27.68 -10.98
N PRO A 41 24.18 27.54 -10.46
CA PRO A 41 25.32 28.34 -10.89
C PRO A 41 25.48 28.34 -12.41
N HIS A 42 25.68 29.53 -12.99
CA HIS A 42 25.90 29.78 -14.42
C HIS A 42 24.73 29.49 -15.39
N LEU A 43 23.57 29.02 -14.92
CA LEU A 43 22.42 28.76 -15.77
C LEU A 43 21.24 29.69 -15.48
N PHE A 44 20.75 29.74 -14.24
CA PHE A 44 19.65 30.63 -13.86
C PHE A 44 19.48 30.73 -12.34
N THR A 45 18.86 31.84 -11.92
CA THR A 45 18.41 32.07 -10.55
C THR A 45 16.91 32.35 -10.57
N LEU A 46 16.12 31.49 -9.95
CA LEU A 46 14.68 31.68 -9.75
C LEU A 46 14.45 32.08 -8.29
N LYS A 47 13.75 33.20 -8.09
CA LYS A 47 13.25 33.63 -6.78
C LYS A 47 11.75 33.45 -6.72
N SER A 48 11.25 32.85 -5.65
CA SER A 48 9.82 32.83 -5.37
C SER A 48 9.32 34.21 -4.94
N VAL A 49 8.01 34.42 -5.08
CA VAL A 49 7.30 35.51 -4.39
C VAL A 49 7.41 35.28 -2.88
N PRO A 50 7.57 36.34 -2.06
CA PRO A 50 7.53 36.22 -0.61
C PRO A 50 6.18 35.63 -0.17
N LEU A 51 6.26 34.51 0.53
CA LEU A 51 5.09 33.85 1.10
C LEU A 51 5.18 33.91 2.63
N PRO A 52 4.08 34.23 3.34
CA PRO A 52 4.11 34.25 4.79
C PRO A 52 4.38 32.85 5.34
N LEU A 53 5.21 32.76 6.37
CA LEU A 53 5.56 31.51 7.06
C LEU A 53 4.33 30.69 7.43
N GLY A 54 3.26 31.35 7.88
CA GLY A 54 2.00 30.70 8.23
C GLY A 54 1.38 29.88 7.10
N PHE A 55 1.37 30.41 5.88
CA PHE A 55 0.86 29.69 4.71
C PHE A 55 1.71 28.47 4.38
N ILE A 56 3.04 28.59 4.50
CA ILE A 56 3.97 27.48 4.27
C ILE A 56 3.75 26.37 5.30
N LEU A 57 3.48 26.74 6.56
CA LEU A 57 3.21 25.78 7.63
C LEU A 57 1.94 24.96 7.34
N ILE A 58 0.86 25.62 6.90
CA ILE A 58 -0.41 24.98 6.53
C ILE A 58 -0.22 24.09 5.29
N LEU A 59 0.53 24.56 4.29
CA LEU A 59 0.83 23.80 3.08
C LEU A 59 1.65 22.55 3.40
N ALA A 60 2.68 22.68 4.24
CA ALA A 60 3.50 21.56 4.67
C ALA A 60 2.70 20.53 5.46
N PHE A 61 1.79 20.97 6.32
CA PHE A 61 0.90 20.08 7.06
C PHE A 61 -0.06 19.32 6.14
N SER A 62 -0.73 20.03 5.23
CA SER A 62 -1.67 19.41 4.28
C SER A 62 -0.97 18.41 3.35
N LEU A 63 0.20 18.77 2.80
CA LEU A 63 1.04 17.86 2.01
C LEU A 63 1.49 16.64 2.82
N GLY A 64 1.87 16.84 4.10
CA GLY A 64 2.24 15.77 5.00
C GLY A 64 1.12 14.74 5.21
N VAL A 65 -0.13 15.21 5.40
CA VAL A 65 -1.29 14.32 5.54
C VAL A 65 -1.58 13.55 4.26
N ILE A 66 -1.54 14.21 3.10
CA ILE A 66 -1.73 13.56 1.80
C ILE A 66 -0.65 12.50 1.56
N PHE A 67 0.61 12.84 1.87
CA PHE A 67 1.73 11.92 1.72
C PHE A 67 1.62 10.71 2.65
N LEU A 68 1.19 10.92 3.90
CA LEU A 68 0.96 9.83 4.84
C LEU A 68 -0.17 8.90 4.37
N ALA A 69 -1.25 9.45 3.81
CA ALA A 69 -2.32 8.68 3.21
C ALA A 69 -1.83 7.88 1.99
N ALA A 70 -1.01 8.49 1.14
CA ALA A 70 -0.41 7.82 -0.02
C ALA A 70 0.51 6.65 0.41
N LEU A 71 1.37 6.85 1.42
CA LEU A 71 2.22 5.80 1.97
C LEU A 71 1.41 4.63 2.57
N GLN A 72 0.27 4.90 3.20
CA GLN A 72 -0.62 3.85 3.69
C GLN A 72 -1.36 3.12 2.56
N ALA A 73 -1.62 3.80 1.44
CA ALA A 73 -2.27 3.22 0.26
C ALA A 73 -1.32 2.33 -0.56
N LEU A 74 -0.02 2.61 -0.60
CA LEU A 74 0.99 1.78 -1.29
C LEU A 74 0.87 0.27 -0.96
N PRO A 75 0.94 -0.17 0.31
CA PRO A 75 0.85 -1.60 0.64
C PRO A 75 -0.51 -2.20 0.29
N ALA A 76 -1.60 -1.42 0.24
CA ALA A 76 -2.89 -1.89 -0.23
C ALA A 76 -2.88 -2.19 -1.74
N LEU A 77 -2.23 -1.33 -2.54
CA LEU A 77 -2.05 -1.54 -3.97
C LEU A 77 -1.20 -2.78 -4.27
N PHE A 78 -0.07 -2.97 -3.57
CA PHE A 78 0.76 -4.18 -3.73
C PHE A 78 0.05 -5.45 -3.29
N ARG A 79 -0.75 -5.40 -2.21
CA ARG A 79 -1.51 -6.55 -1.72
C ARG A 79 -2.59 -6.97 -2.72
N THR A 80 -3.19 -6.03 -3.44
CA THR A 80 -4.18 -6.32 -4.50
C THR A 80 -3.55 -7.06 -5.68
N GLY A 81 -2.32 -6.69 -6.07
CA GLY A 81 -1.56 -7.42 -7.10
C GLY A 81 -1.17 -8.84 -6.66
N ALA A 82 -0.72 -8.99 -5.41
CA ALA A 82 -0.35 -10.29 -4.85
C ALA A 82 -1.55 -11.25 -4.68
N MET A 83 -2.73 -10.73 -4.32
CA MET A 83 -3.96 -11.53 -4.23
C MET A 83 -4.38 -12.06 -5.61
N LYS A 84 -4.38 -11.23 -6.66
CA LYS A 84 -4.71 -11.67 -8.02
C LYS A 84 -3.76 -12.75 -8.55
N ALA A 85 -2.47 -12.67 -8.19
CA ALA A 85 -1.49 -13.70 -8.55
C ALA A 85 -1.75 -15.03 -7.82
N ARG A 86 -2.18 -14.96 -6.55
CA ARG A 86 -2.54 -16.15 -5.77
C ARG A 86 -3.83 -16.80 -6.25
N ASP A 87 -4.88 -16.02 -6.56
CA ASP A 87 -6.15 -16.55 -7.08
C ASP A 87 -5.95 -17.30 -8.41
N LYS A 88 -5.12 -16.77 -9.32
CA LYS A 88 -4.77 -17.47 -10.56
C LYS A 88 -4.08 -18.80 -10.29
N LYS A 89 -3.16 -18.84 -9.32
CA LYS A 89 -2.42 -20.05 -8.96
C LYS A 89 -3.32 -21.09 -8.29
N ILE A 90 -4.24 -20.66 -7.43
CA ILE A 90 -5.26 -21.54 -6.83
C ILE A 90 -6.13 -22.16 -7.93
N LYS A 91 -6.63 -21.35 -8.86
CA LYS A 91 -7.48 -21.84 -9.95
C LYS A 91 -6.76 -22.81 -10.89
N MET A 92 -5.45 -22.64 -11.11
CA MET A 92 -4.63 -23.61 -11.85
C MET A 92 -4.49 -24.93 -11.08
N LEU A 93 -4.18 -24.86 -9.78
CA LEU A 93 -4.04 -26.04 -8.92
C LEU A 93 -5.36 -26.81 -8.76
N GLU A 94 -6.50 -26.12 -8.70
CA GLU A 94 -7.83 -26.75 -8.70
C GLU A 94 -8.10 -27.50 -10.01
N LYS A 95 -7.70 -26.92 -11.15
CA LYS A 95 -7.85 -27.55 -12.47
C LYS A 95 -6.96 -28.80 -12.60
N GLU A 96 -5.72 -28.74 -12.13
CA GLU A 96 -4.82 -29.90 -12.10
C GLU A 96 -5.34 -31.00 -11.17
N LEU A 97 -5.92 -30.64 -10.02
CA LEU A 97 -6.55 -31.61 -9.11
C LEU A 97 -7.77 -32.29 -9.74
N GLU A 98 -8.59 -31.54 -10.47
CA GLU A 98 -9.78 -32.06 -11.16
C GLU A 98 -9.39 -32.98 -12.32
N GLU A 99 -8.39 -32.61 -13.12
CA GLU A 99 -7.83 -33.45 -14.17
C GLU A 99 -7.19 -34.74 -13.60
N ALA A 100 -6.46 -34.66 -12.49
CA ALA A 100 -5.89 -35.83 -11.81
C ALA A 100 -6.96 -36.75 -11.21
N ARG A 101 -8.09 -36.21 -10.75
CA ARG A 101 -9.25 -37.02 -10.32
C ARG A 101 -9.93 -37.72 -11.48
N LEU A 102 -10.14 -37.03 -12.60
CA LEU A 102 -10.74 -37.62 -13.81
C LEU A 102 -9.86 -38.73 -14.41
N HIS A 103 -8.54 -38.55 -14.40
CA HIS A 103 -7.61 -39.58 -14.87
C HIS A 103 -7.40 -40.71 -13.84
N GLY A 104 -7.36 -40.42 -12.55
CA GLY A 104 -7.26 -41.43 -11.49
C GLY A 104 -8.48 -42.35 -11.39
N ASP A 105 -9.67 -41.84 -11.75
CA ASP A 105 -10.90 -42.63 -11.84
C ASP A 105 -11.01 -43.43 -13.16
N GLN A 106 -10.17 -43.11 -14.16
CA GLN A 106 -10.05 -43.88 -15.40
C GLN A 106 -9.09 -45.08 -15.26
N ASP A 107 -8.08 -45.00 -14.39
CA ASP A 107 -7.17 -46.13 -14.11
C ASP A 107 -7.82 -47.22 -13.24
N THR A 108 -8.83 -46.88 -12.43
CA THR A 108 -9.63 -47.86 -11.66
C THR A 108 -10.68 -48.58 -12.51
N LEU A 109 -11.04 -48.05 -13.68
CA LEU A 109 -12.05 -48.61 -14.58
C LEU A 109 -11.47 -49.35 -15.80
N ASN A 110 -10.17 -49.18 -16.09
CA ASN A 110 -9.46 -49.86 -17.19
C ASN A 110 -8.37 -50.84 -16.72
N GLY A 111 -8.25 -51.10 -15.42
CA GLY A 111 -7.40 -52.17 -14.89
C GLY A 111 -7.89 -53.55 -15.38
N PRO A 112 -6.99 -54.52 -15.65
CA PRO A 112 -7.40 -55.84 -16.11
C PRO A 112 -8.32 -56.51 -15.07
N PRO A 113 -9.29 -57.33 -15.50
CA PRO A 113 -10.23 -57.97 -14.58
C PRO A 113 -9.46 -58.80 -13.54
N VAL A 114 -9.87 -58.68 -12.27
CA VAL A 114 -9.24 -59.34 -11.11
C VAL A 114 -9.26 -60.89 -11.20
N ASP A 115 -9.96 -61.45 -12.19
CA ASP A 115 -10.10 -62.88 -12.42
C ASP A 115 -8.91 -63.56 -13.14
N SER A 116 -7.83 -62.86 -13.47
CA SER A 116 -6.67 -63.44 -14.18
C SER A 116 -5.44 -63.75 -13.32
N LEU A 117 -5.56 -63.79 -11.98
CA LEU A 117 -4.44 -64.24 -11.14
C LEU A 117 -4.39 -65.78 -11.10
N PRO A 118 -3.26 -66.42 -11.48
CA PRO A 118 -3.12 -67.87 -11.35
C PRO A 118 -3.17 -68.25 -9.86
N PRO A 119 -3.69 -69.45 -9.52
CA PRO A 119 -3.79 -69.89 -8.14
C PRO A 119 -2.40 -69.88 -7.49
N VAL A 120 -2.33 -69.27 -6.31
CA VAL A 120 -1.17 -69.38 -5.41
C VAL A 120 -1.09 -70.85 -5.01
N ASN A 121 -0.06 -71.54 -5.50
CA ASN A 121 0.27 -72.90 -5.05
C ASN A 121 0.78 -72.80 -3.61
N GLU A 122 0.11 -73.52 -2.69
CA GLU A 122 0.60 -73.84 -1.34
C GLU A 122 1.83 -74.76 -1.40
#